data_AF-A0A9P8GJD6-F1
#
_entry.id   AF-A0A9P8GJD6-F1
#
_cell.length_a   1.000
_cell.length_b   1.000
_cell.length_c   1.000
_cell.angle_alpha   90.00
_cell.angle_beta   90.00
_cell.angle_gamma   90.00
#
_symmetry.space_group_name_H-M   'P 1'
#
loop_
_entity.id
_entity.type
_entity.pdbx_description
1 polymer ?
#
loop_
_entity_poly.entity_id
_entity_poly.type
_entity_poly.pdbx_seq_one_letter_code
_entity_poly.pdbx_strand_id
1 'polypeptide(L)'
;MGGPNLEVFKFGMYIMFPIGWMYYFGTNLDERFSVPDFWPKENETHHIPFEKDEIQSELARLRARRLAARQRRLELEGDHAPVEQHIDPQPSPILDTLKNTDSASFQQPQQPEQSTNNSSQGWFSWLK
;
A
#
# COMPACT_ATOMS: atom_id res chain seq x y z
N MET A 1 -22.13 -40.86 -22.41
CA MET A 1 -22.82 -40.19 -21.28
C MET A 1 -22.91 -41.20 -20.16
N GLY A 2 -22.10 -41.06 -19.11
CA GLY A 2 -22.17 -41.94 -17.94
C GLY A 2 -23.54 -41.77 -17.28
N GLY A 3 -24.27 -42.86 -17.09
CA GLY A 3 -25.65 -42.85 -16.61
C GLY A 3 -25.82 -42.29 -15.19
N PRO A 4 -26.99 -42.48 -14.56
CA PRO A 4 -27.38 -41.81 -13.31
C PRO A 4 -26.38 -41.93 -12.15
N ASN A 5 -25.54 -42.99 -12.14
CA ASN A 5 -24.47 -43.17 -11.17
C ASN A 5 -23.42 -42.04 -11.19
N LEU A 6 -23.15 -41.46 -12.36
CA LEU A 6 -22.18 -40.36 -12.50
C LEU A 6 -22.75 -39.05 -11.98
N GLU A 7 -24.06 -38.85 -12.10
CA GLU A 7 -24.75 -37.69 -11.54
C GLU A 7 -24.73 -37.74 -10.01
N VAL A 8 -25.03 -38.89 -9.41
CA VAL A 8 -24.97 -39.08 -7.93
C VAL A 8 -23.57 -38.81 -7.39
N PHE A 9 -22.52 -39.22 -8.10
CA PHE A 9 -21.14 -38.89 -7.72
C PHE A 9 -20.86 -37.39 -7.78
N LYS A 10 -21.30 -36.71 -8.85
CA LYS A 10 -21.15 -35.24 -8.98
C LYS A 10 -21.91 -34.52 -7.87
N PHE A 11 -23.16 -34.91 -7.59
CA PHE A 11 -23.95 -34.34 -6.50
C PHE A 11 -23.30 -34.57 -5.14
N GLY A 12 -22.80 -35.78 -4.88
CA GLY A 12 -22.04 -36.08 -3.66
C GLY A 12 -20.80 -35.21 -3.52
N MET A 13 -20.03 -35.03 -4.60
CA MET A 13 -18.84 -34.17 -4.59
C MET A 13 -19.21 -32.69 -4.38
N TYR A 14 -20.25 -32.18 -5.03
CA TYR A 14 -20.72 -30.80 -4.87
C TYR A 14 -21.26 -30.49 -3.47
N ILE A 15 -21.75 -31.49 -2.74
CA ILE A 15 -22.22 -31.31 -1.35
C ILE A 15 -21.05 -31.51 -0.36
N MET A 16 -20.24 -32.56 -0.56
CA MET A 16 -19.14 -32.88 0.35
C MET A 16 -17.98 -31.90 0.25
N PHE A 17 -17.71 -31.32 -0.92
CA PHE A 17 -16.63 -30.35 -1.12
C PHE A 17 -16.82 -29.07 -0.27
N PRO A 18 -17.95 -28.33 -0.36
CA PRO A 18 -18.15 -27.14 0.46
C PRO A 18 -18.25 -27.46 1.96
N ILE A 19 -18.90 -28.58 2.34
CA ILE A 19 -19.01 -28.98 3.75
C ILE A 19 -17.64 -29.35 4.31
N GLY A 20 -16.84 -30.13 3.59
CA GLY A 20 -15.50 -30.53 4.00
C GLY A 20 -14.53 -29.35 4.06
N TRP A 21 -14.60 -28.45 3.07
CA TRP A 21 -13.81 -27.21 3.07
C TRP A 21 -14.16 -26.31 4.24
N MET A 22 -15.46 -26.16 4.53
CA MET A 22 -15.95 -25.41 5.68
C MET A 22 -15.62 -26.11 7.00
N TYR A 23 -15.57 -27.43 7.07
CA TYR A 23 -15.14 -28.12 8.28
C TYR A 23 -13.64 -27.94 8.53
N TYR A 24 -12.82 -28.03 7.48
CA TYR A 24 -11.37 -27.90 7.59
C TYR A 24 -10.93 -26.48 7.96
N PHE A 25 -11.50 -25.46 7.30
CA PHE A 25 -11.16 -24.06 7.57
C PHE A 25 -12.08 -23.39 8.60
N GLY A 26 -13.34 -23.81 8.71
CA GLY A 26 -14.36 -23.10 9.50
C GLY A 26 -14.31 -23.32 11.02
N THR A 27 -13.67 -24.39 11.50
CA THR A 27 -13.58 -24.64 12.96
C THR A 27 -12.26 -24.18 13.57
N ASN A 28 -11.26 -23.83 12.77
CA ASN A 28 -9.90 -23.47 13.21
C ASN A 28 -9.37 -22.24 12.44
N LEU A 29 -10.18 -21.20 12.28
CA LEU A 29 -9.70 -19.93 11.72
C LEU A 29 -8.76 -19.21 12.67
N ASP A 30 -9.06 -19.22 13.97
CA ASP A 30 -8.35 -18.40 14.95
C ASP A 30 -6.86 -18.77 15.02
N GLU A 31 -6.52 -20.05 15.22
CA GLU A 31 -5.12 -20.51 15.28
C GLU A 31 -4.38 -20.40 13.93
N ARG A 32 -5.09 -20.51 12.79
CA ARG A 32 -4.47 -20.50 11.46
C ARG A 32 -4.29 -19.11 10.87
N PHE A 33 -5.10 -18.14 11.29
CA PHE A 33 -5.06 -16.76 10.81
C PHE A 33 -4.66 -15.76 11.89
N SER A 34 -4.50 -16.18 13.16
CA SER A 34 -3.89 -15.32 14.18
C SER A 34 -2.43 -15.08 13.84
N VAL A 35 -2.04 -13.82 13.72
CA VAL A 35 -0.65 -13.43 13.61
C VAL A 35 -0.10 -13.31 15.04
N PRO A 36 0.86 -14.14 15.46
CA PRO A 36 1.53 -13.95 16.73
C PRO A 36 2.26 -12.61 16.71
N ASP A 37 2.18 -11.86 17.80
CA ASP A 37 2.79 -10.53 17.93
C ASP A 37 2.27 -9.50 16.89
N PHE A 38 0.98 -9.58 16.53
CA PHE A 38 0.34 -8.59 15.63
C PHE A 38 0.50 -7.14 16.13
N TRP A 39 0.43 -6.93 17.45
CA TRP A 39 0.65 -5.63 18.06
C TRP A 39 2.13 -5.47 18.43
N PRO A 40 2.78 -4.33 18.09
CA PRO A 40 4.11 -4.01 18.56
C PRO A 40 4.15 -4.15 20.08
N LYS A 41 5.13 -4.89 20.58
CA LYS A 41 5.26 -5.12 22.01
C LYS A 41 5.56 -3.80 22.70
N GLU A 42 5.09 -3.64 23.94
CA GLU A 42 5.25 -2.38 24.69
C GLU A 42 6.73 -1.99 24.88
N ASN A 43 7.63 -2.97 24.90
CA ASN A 43 9.08 -2.77 24.95
C ASN A 43 9.71 -2.29 23.63
N GLU A 44 9.02 -2.44 22.48
CA GLU A 44 9.46 -1.91 21.18
C GLU A 44 8.93 -0.49 20.95
N THR A 45 7.94 -0.07 21.74
CA THR A 45 7.43 1.29 21.70
C THR A 45 8.35 2.20 22.51
N HIS A 46 8.74 3.33 21.92
CA HIS A 46 9.59 4.31 22.59
C HIS A 46 8.83 4.92 23.78
N HIS A 47 9.14 4.47 24.99
CA HIS A 47 8.51 4.97 26.20
C HIS A 47 8.95 6.42 26.45
N ILE A 48 7.97 7.31 26.64
CA ILE A 48 8.26 8.71 26.96
C ILE A 48 8.75 8.76 28.42
N PRO A 49 9.90 9.38 28.71
CA PRO A 49 10.36 9.51 30.09
C PRO A 49 9.37 10.39 30.88
N PHE A 50 8.85 9.87 32.00
CA PHE A 50 7.91 10.60 32.86
C PHE A 50 8.59 11.29 34.04
N GLU A 51 9.77 10.82 34.44
CA GLU A 51 10.53 11.37 35.57
C GLU A 51 11.36 12.60 35.15
N LYS A 52 11.42 13.60 36.04
CA LYS A 52 12.09 14.88 35.74
C LYS A 52 13.57 14.77 35.42
N ASP A 53 14.27 13.85 36.08
CA ASP A 53 15.71 13.64 35.89
C ASP A 53 15.99 12.94 34.56
N GLU A 54 15.16 11.96 34.20
CA GLU A 54 15.23 11.25 32.93
C GLU A 54 14.95 12.20 31.74
N ILE A 55 13.93 13.06 31.87
CA ILE A 55 13.60 14.10 30.88
C ILE A 55 14.79 15.03 30.64
N GLN A 56 15.48 15.46 31.70
CA GLN A 56 16.64 16.34 31.56
C GLN A 56 17.79 15.66 30.85
N SER A 57 18.03 14.38 31.15
CA SER A 57 19.10 13.59 30.51
C SER A 57 18.83 13.37 29.00
N GLU A 58 17.60 13.02 28.63
CA GLU A 58 17.20 12.86 27.23
C GLU A 58 17.22 14.21 26.50
N LEU A 59 16.81 15.30 27.15
CA LEU A 59 16.87 16.64 26.57
C LEU A 59 18.32 17.09 26.32
N ALA A 60 19.23 16.78 27.24
CA ALA A 60 20.66 17.02 27.04
C ALA A 60 21.21 16.22 25.85
N ARG A 61 20.84 14.92 25.75
CA ARG A 61 21.19 14.05 24.60
C ARG A 61 20.69 14.64 23.27
N LEU A 62 19.43 15.09 23.23
CA LEU A 62 18.83 15.69 22.04
C LEU A 62 19.49 17.03 21.65
N ARG A 63 19.84 17.87 22.63
CA ARG A 63 20.57 19.12 22.37
C ARG A 63 21.96 18.86 21.79
N ALA A 64 22.70 17.89 22.33
CA ALA A 64 24.00 17.50 21.81
C ALA A 64 23.89 16.99 20.36
N ARG A 65 22.90 16.14 20.06
CA ARG A 65 22.63 15.65 18.70
C ARG A 65 22.32 16.79 17.73
N ARG A 66 21.54 17.79 18.15
CA ARG A 66 21.23 18.98 17.32
C ARG A 66 22.46 19.83 17.04
N LEU A 67 23.31 20.06 18.05
CA LEU A 67 24.54 20.83 17.88
C LEU A 67 25.52 20.12 16.94
N ALA A 68 25.71 18.81 17.10
CA ALA A 68 26.56 18.01 16.23
C ALA A 68 26.06 18.01 14.77
N ALA A 69 24.75 17.84 14.56
CA ALA A 69 24.16 17.94 13.22
C ALA A 69 24.35 19.34 12.61
N ARG A 70 24.23 20.40 13.41
CA ARG A 70 24.48 21.78 12.97
C ARG A 70 25.95 21.99 12.59
N GLN A 71 26.88 21.52 13.41
CA GLN A 71 28.32 21.59 13.12
C GLN A 71 28.64 20.88 11.81
N ARG A 72 28.14 19.64 11.63
CA ARG A 72 28.33 18.88 10.40
C ARG A 72 27.82 19.60 9.15
N ARG A 73 26.70 20.33 9.26
CA ARG A 73 26.18 21.16 8.17
C ARG A 73 27.08 22.36 7.88
N LEU A 74 27.62 23.00 8.91
CA LEU A 74 28.54 24.14 8.78
C LEU A 74 29.90 23.71 8.24
N GLU A 75 30.39 22.52 8.59
CA GLU A 75 31.62 21.94 8.04
C GLU A 75 31.47 21.65 6.55
N LEU A 76 30.36 21.04 6.13
CA LEU A 76 30.06 20.82 4.72
C LEU A 76 29.96 22.15 3.95
N GLU A 77 29.27 23.15 4.51
CA GLU A 77 29.15 24.48 3.89
C GLU A 77 30.50 25.23 3.85
N GLY A 78 31.36 25.04 4.87
CA GLY A 78 32.65 25.71 4.99
C GLY A 78 33.76 25.08 4.15
N ASP A 79 33.67 23.79 3.82
CA ASP A 79 34.60 23.07 2.94
C ASP A 79 34.25 23.27 1.45
N HIS A 80 33.05 23.78 1.16
CA HIS A 80 32.70 24.31 -0.15
C HIS A 80 33.17 25.77 -0.28
N ALA A 81 34.41 25.96 -0.73
CA ALA A 81 34.77 27.19 -1.46
C ALA A 81 33.69 27.44 -2.55
N PRO A 82 33.33 28.69 -2.87
CA PRO A 82 32.30 28.97 -3.86
C PRO A 82 32.75 28.41 -5.21
N VAL A 83 32.36 27.18 -5.51
CA VAL A 83 32.32 26.70 -6.87
C VAL A 83 31.19 27.51 -7.46
N GLU A 84 31.51 28.53 -8.26
CA GLU A 84 30.59 29.11 -9.24
C GLU A 84 30.15 27.97 -10.18
N GLN A 85 29.25 27.12 -9.69
CA GLN A 85 28.43 26.30 -10.53
C GLN A 85 27.42 27.28 -11.11
N HIS A 86 27.69 27.69 -12.35
CA HIS A 86 26.68 28.24 -13.22
C HIS A 86 25.57 27.19 -13.29
N ILE A 87 24.62 27.30 -12.37
CA ILE A 87 23.39 26.53 -12.37
C ILE A 87 22.57 27.20 -13.46
N ASP A 88 22.66 26.64 -14.67
CA ASP A 88 21.61 26.84 -15.65
C ASP A 88 20.30 26.52 -14.91
N PRO A 89 19.31 27.43 -14.90
CA PRO A 89 18.04 27.18 -14.23
C PRO A 89 17.30 26.10 -15.02
N GLN A 90 17.64 24.84 -14.77
CA GLN A 90 16.84 23.72 -15.22
C GLN A 90 15.59 23.71 -14.35
N PRO A 91 14.39 23.93 -14.92
CA PRO A 91 13.16 23.81 -14.17
C PRO A 91 13.08 22.39 -13.60
N SER A 92 12.78 22.28 -12.31
CA SER A 92 12.59 20.98 -11.67
C SER A 92 11.56 20.17 -12.48
N PRO A 93 11.79 18.88 -12.78
CA PRO A 93 10.86 18.06 -13.57
C PRO A 93 9.45 17.99 -12.97
N ILE A 94 9.35 18.24 -11.66
CA ILE A 94 8.09 18.31 -10.91
C ILE A 94 7.22 19.49 -11.38
N LEU A 95 7.83 20.65 -11.65
CA LEU A 95 7.11 21.84 -12.14
C LEU A 95 6.49 21.59 -13.53
N ASP A 96 7.19 20.85 -14.39
CA ASP A 96 6.70 20.51 -15.72
C ASP A 96 5.52 19.52 -15.66
N THR A 97 5.57 18.55 -14.75
CA THR A 97 4.48 17.58 -14.56
C THR A 97 3.20 18.22 -14.04
N LEU A 98 3.30 19.21 -13.16
CA LEU A 98 2.15 19.94 -12.62
C LEU A 98 1.51 20.84 -13.71
N LYS A 99 2.33 21.54 -14.49
CA LYS A 99 1.87 22.45 -15.54
C LYS A 99 1.17 21.73 -16.70
N ASN A 100 1.60 20.50 -17.01
CA ASN A 100 0.98 19.67 -18.03
C ASN A 100 -0.36 19.06 -17.57
N THR A 101 -0.54 18.84 -16.26
CA THR A 101 -1.79 18.31 -15.69
C THR A 101 -2.93 19.32 -15.77
N ASP A 102 -2.66 20.61 -15.57
CA ASP A 102 -3.67 21.67 -15.66
C ASP A 102 -4.12 21.96 -17.11
N SER A 103 -3.28 21.59 -18.09
CA SER A 103 -3.56 21.79 -19.53
C SER A 103 -4.41 20.66 -20.13
N ALA A 104 -4.52 19.52 -19.44
CA ALA A 104 -5.27 18.35 -19.90
C ALA A 104 -6.72 18.41 -19.39
N SER A 105 -7.44 19.48 -19.73
CA SER A 105 -8.90 19.50 -19.63
C SER A 105 -9.52 19.80 -21.00
N PHE A 106 -10.43 18.90 -21.40
CA PHE A 106 -11.41 19.05 -22.47
C PHE A 106 -11.00 18.73 -23.92
N GLN A 107 -10.60 17.47 -24.18
CA GLN A 107 -10.88 16.84 -25.47
C GLN A 107 -11.95 15.76 -25.27
N GLN A 108 -13.18 16.09 -25.64
CA GLN A 108 -14.33 15.19 -25.69
C GLN A 108 -14.11 14.18 -26.83
N PRO A 109 -14.14 12.86 -26.60
CA PRO A 109 -14.06 11.91 -27.70
C PRO A 109 -15.40 11.91 -28.45
N GLN A 110 -15.35 12.28 -29.73
CA GLN A 110 -16.44 12.16 -30.67
C GLN A 110 -16.82 10.68 -30.86
N GLN A 111 -18.10 10.37 -30.72
CA GLN A 111 -18.69 9.10 -31.11
C GLN A 111 -18.81 9.03 -32.65
N PRO A 112 -18.47 7.91 -33.30
CA PRO A 112 -19.09 7.51 -34.55
C PRO A 112 -20.26 6.55 -34.31
N GLU A 113 -21.20 6.58 -35.24
CA GLU A 113 -22.55 6.04 -35.11
C GLU A 113 -22.66 4.50 -35.15
N GLN A 114 -23.63 4.03 -34.36
CA GLN A 114 -24.61 2.96 -34.60
C GLN A 114 -24.21 1.77 -35.50
N SER A 115 -24.06 0.60 -34.88
CA SER A 115 -24.48 -0.67 -35.48
C SER A 115 -25.32 -1.46 -34.49
N THR A 116 -26.48 -1.88 -34.98
CA THR A 116 -27.51 -2.63 -34.27
C THR A 116 -27.05 -4.06 -34.02
N ASN A 117 -27.21 -4.58 -32.80
CA ASN A 117 -27.97 -5.80 -32.49
C ASN A 117 -27.76 -6.31 -31.06
N ASN A 118 -28.90 -6.55 -30.40
CA ASN A 118 -29.16 -7.41 -29.24
C ASN A 118 -27.96 -8.10 -28.56
N SER A 119 -27.67 -7.71 -27.31
CA SER A 119 -26.92 -8.52 -26.35
C SER A 119 -27.59 -8.48 -24.96
N SER A 120 -28.74 -9.14 -24.84
CA SER A 120 -29.37 -9.48 -23.55
C SER A 120 -28.67 -10.65 -22.83
N GLN A 121 -27.35 -10.83 -23.01
CA GLN A 121 -26.58 -11.93 -22.44
C GLN A 121 -25.29 -11.42 -21.79
N GLY A 122 -25.43 -10.48 -20.84
CA GLY A 122 -24.29 -9.90 -20.12
C GLY A 122 -24.03 -10.47 -18.72
N TRP A 123 -24.97 -11.21 -18.12
CA TRP A 123 -24.86 -11.62 -16.71
C TRP A 123 -25.11 -13.12 -16.46
N PHE A 124 -25.77 -13.83 -17.37
CA PHE A 124 -26.11 -15.25 -17.20
C PHE A 124 -25.13 -16.25 -17.85
N SER A 125 -24.02 -15.83 -18.46
CA SER A 125 -23.10 -16.77 -19.14
C SER A 125 -22.14 -17.52 -18.20
N TRP A 126 -22.02 -17.10 -16.93
CA TRP A 126 -21.21 -17.78 -15.91
C TRP A 126 -22.01 -18.74 -15.01
N LEU A 127 -23.34 -18.75 -15.16
CA LEU A 127 -24.27 -19.52 -14.31
C LEU A 127 -25.08 -20.54 -15.12
N LYS A 128 -24.43 -21.17 -16.11
CA LYS A 128 -24.99 -22.29 -16.87
C LYS A 128 -24.32 -23.59 -16.45
#